data_AF-A0AAU1X6W3-F1
#
_entry.id   AF-A0AAU1X6W3-F1
#
_cell.length_a   1.000
_cell.length_b   1.000
_cell.length_c   1.000
_cell.angle_alpha   90.00
_cell.angle_beta   90.00
_cell.angle_gamma   90.00
#
_symmetry.space_group_name_H-M   'P 1'
#
loop_
_entity.id
_entity.type
_entity.pdbx_description
1 polymer ?
#
loop_
_entity_poly.entity_id
_entity_poly.type
_entity_poly.pdbx_seq_one_letter_code
_entity_poly.pdbx_strand_id
1 'polypeptide(L)'
;MISAAVVAAAVGLVVPGAAHAAEPAANHKQDAGKKLAAAVEKAAKTATFSSPPERSVRTAPATASAAEGAPAAAAGHYVGLVTTGSGARTMDLSTWVSSEKTEVFRVVVDWGDGHTTDPEHSLTDGFLRFKHTYAKVGTHKITVTATDLGTKEAVTNSVDVVVAGSDFTPHAPTRLLDTRDGTGTAAPQPVAPYGTTRVKVGGNSGIPAGVTAVALNITATGAAADGHIAAYASGSEQPATSNVNFTAGRSVPNLTIVPVGADGYVELVNRSPGSVNLIADVTGYFARSASSGYTPLDPVRLVDTRDGTGTARGQVAGQGSFGVQIAGQGGLPAAGITAVALNVTVTAPRDSGHLTVFPSGQQAPITSNVNFTTGQTVANSVIVPVGPDGRINIRNGSWSPADVIVDVTGYYSADGKAAYLPLAPERLYDSRKYFWPVHGQDYWWESLFEPDVTLAGAVMNTTVTNTEGSGHLTVAPDPNTREAYGQSKAIRPTPPNSSNLNWTKGETVSNLVQASTGKNDIVDFWNRGWEPADLIVDLFGVYAKN
;
A
#
# COMPACT_ATOMS: atom_id res chain seq x y z
N MET A 1 10.67 -10.16 -49.06
CA MET A 1 11.61 -9.20 -48.44
C MET A 1 10.80 -8.05 -47.89
N ILE A 2 10.82 -7.94 -46.55
CA ILE A 2 10.64 -6.77 -45.68
C ILE A 2 9.58 -5.72 -46.10
N SER A 3 8.45 -5.74 -45.39
CA SER A 3 7.49 -4.63 -45.34
C SER A 3 7.84 -3.74 -44.15
N ALA A 4 7.94 -2.43 -44.38
CA ALA A 4 8.36 -1.42 -43.42
C ALA A 4 7.26 -1.14 -42.39
N ALA A 5 7.59 -1.30 -41.10
CA ALA A 5 6.80 -0.79 -39.99
C ALA A 5 7.22 0.65 -39.69
N VAL A 6 6.29 1.59 -39.83
CA VAL A 6 6.47 2.98 -39.41
C VAL A 6 6.27 3.05 -37.90
N VAL A 7 7.36 3.29 -37.17
CA VAL A 7 7.32 3.67 -35.75
C VAL A 7 6.93 5.14 -35.68
N ALA A 8 5.74 5.43 -35.15
CA ALA A 8 5.35 6.78 -34.79
C ALA A 8 6.09 7.20 -33.52
N ALA A 9 7.25 7.82 -33.67
CA ALA A 9 7.92 8.54 -32.58
C ALA A 9 7.18 9.87 -32.38
N ALA A 10 6.34 9.95 -31.36
CA ALA A 10 5.84 11.24 -30.86
C ALA A 10 7.00 11.94 -30.15
N VAL A 11 7.77 12.74 -30.88
CA VAL A 11 8.77 13.65 -30.30
C VAL A 11 7.99 14.79 -29.63
N GLY A 12 7.66 14.62 -28.36
CA GLY A 12 7.29 15.74 -27.50
C GLY A 12 8.46 16.72 -27.45
N LEU A 13 8.21 18.00 -27.74
CA LEU A 13 9.19 19.06 -27.55
C LEU A 13 9.64 19.05 -26.08
N VAL A 14 10.87 18.59 -25.83
CA VAL A 14 11.51 18.65 -24.51
C VAL A 14 11.78 20.12 -24.23
N VAL A 15 10.98 20.74 -23.38
CA VAL A 15 11.37 21.98 -22.72
C VAL A 15 12.46 21.60 -21.72
N PRO A 16 13.70 22.10 -21.85
CA PRO A 16 14.74 21.85 -20.86
C PRO A 16 14.34 22.55 -19.55
N GLY A 17 14.23 21.80 -18.44
CA GLY A 17 14.14 22.37 -17.09
C GLY A 17 12.87 22.07 -16.28
N ALA A 18 12.13 20.99 -16.57
CA ALA A 18 11.02 20.56 -15.72
C ALA A 18 11.06 19.04 -15.52
N ALA A 19 10.93 18.57 -14.27
CA ALA A 19 10.70 17.16 -13.97
C ALA A 19 9.48 16.67 -14.77
N HIS A 20 9.55 15.49 -15.38
CA HIS A 20 8.46 14.97 -16.19
C HIS A 20 7.62 13.98 -15.39
N ALA A 21 6.32 14.27 -15.29
CA ALA A 21 5.33 13.28 -14.90
C ALA A 21 5.33 12.12 -15.91
N ALA A 22 4.95 10.92 -15.48
CA ALA A 22 4.79 9.80 -16.41
C ALA A 22 3.83 10.15 -17.55
N GLU A 23 3.98 9.49 -18.71
CA GLU A 23 3.19 9.80 -19.92
C GLU A 23 1.68 9.72 -19.65
N PRO A 24 0.85 10.60 -20.24
CA PRO A 24 -0.60 10.56 -20.04
C PRO A 24 -1.21 9.21 -20.41
N ALA A 25 -2.19 8.74 -19.63
CA ALA A 25 -2.85 7.46 -19.89
C ALA A 25 -3.54 7.45 -21.28
N ALA A 26 -3.50 6.30 -21.99
CA ALA A 26 -4.02 6.17 -23.34
C ALA A 26 -5.56 6.34 -23.45
N ASN A 27 -6.34 6.02 -22.40
CA ASN A 27 -7.81 6.09 -22.38
C ASN A 27 -8.34 6.56 -21.02
N HIS A 28 -9.44 7.32 -20.96
CA HIS A 28 -10.38 7.18 -19.84
C HIS A 28 -11.80 7.74 -20.04
N LYS A 29 -12.80 6.94 -19.62
CA LYS A 29 -14.09 7.39 -19.06
C LYS A 29 -13.95 7.34 -17.54
N GLN A 30 -14.56 8.25 -16.77
CA GLN A 30 -14.54 8.24 -15.30
C GLN A 30 -14.99 6.88 -14.72
N ASP A 31 -14.04 5.99 -14.40
CA ASP A 31 -14.29 4.62 -13.95
C ASP A 31 -13.23 4.17 -12.89
N ALA A 32 -12.74 5.08 -12.04
CA ALA A 32 -11.70 4.77 -11.04
C ALA A 32 -12.10 3.64 -10.08
N GLY A 33 -13.37 3.62 -9.63
CA GLY A 33 -13.94 2.51 -8.87
C GLY A 33 -13.78 1.18 -9.60
N LYS A 34 -14.14 1.10 -10.89
CA LYS A 34 -14.05 -0.17 -11.66
C LYS A 34 -12.60 -0.62 -11.84
N LYS A 35 -11.68 0.32 -12.09
CA LYS A 35 -10.24 0.02 -12.15
C LYS A 35 -9.75 -0.55 -10.83
N LEU A 36 -10.17 0.08 -9.73
CA LEU A 36 -9.87 -0.40 -8.38
C LEU A 36 -10.46 -1.79 -8.13
N ALA A 37 -11.75 -2.03 -8.41
CA ALA A 37 -12.36 -3.35 -8.26
C ALA A 37 -11.61 -4.41 -9.06
N ALA A 38 -11.28 -4.14 -10.33
CA ALA A 38 -10.52 -5.08 -11.15
C ALA A 38 -9.12 -5.35 -10.56
N ALA A 39 -8.44 -4.33 -10.05
CA ALA A 39 -7.13 -4.46 -9.41
C ALA A 39 -7.23 -5.27 -8.10
N VAL A 40 -8.21 -4.96 -7.25
CA VAL A 40 -8.48 -5.67 -5.99
C VAL A 40 -8.85 -7.11 -6.25
N GLU A 41 -9.76 -7.38 -7.19
CA GLU A 41 -10.14 -8.74 -7.57
C GLU A 41 -8.92 -9.54 -8.03
N LYS A 42 -8.08 -8.96 -8.91
CA LYS A 42 -6.86 -9.60 -9.40
C LYS A 42 -5.86 -9.88 -8.28
N ALA A 43 -5.72 -8.98 -7.30
CA ALA A 43 -4.78 -9.15 -6.19
C ALA A 43 -5.32 -10.04 -5.06
N ALA A 44 -6.63 -10.02 -4.82
CA ALA A 44 -7.32 -10.79 -3.80
C ALA A 44 -7.52 -12.25 -4.21
N LYS A 45 -7.60 -12.52 -5.52
CA LYS A 45 -7.55 -13.87 -6.08
C LYS A 45 -6.19 -14.49 -5.78
N THR A 46 -6.11 -15.14 -4.61
CA THR A 46 -5.01 -16.01 -4.23
C THR A 46 -4.98 -17.25 -5.13
N ALA A 47 -3.93 -18.06 -5.00
CA ALA A 47 -3.90 -19.38 -5.62
C ALA A 47 -5.18 -20.16 -5.27
N THR A 48 -5.76 -20.86 -6.23
CA THR A 48 -6.83 -21.81 -5.93
C THR A 48 -6.24 -22.91 -5.05
N PHE A 49 -6.76 -23.05 -3.83
CA PHE A 49 -6.40 -24.16 -2.96
C PHE A 49 -7.44 -25.25 -3.14
N SER A 50 -7.00 -26.49 -3.26
CA SER A 50 -7.91 -27.62 -3.36
C SER A 50 -7.42 -28.80 -2.53
N SER A 51 -8.38 -29.55 -2.00
CA SER A 51 -8.14 -30.87 -1.45
C SER A 51 -9.07 -31.84 -2.17
N PRO A 52 -8.52 -32.81 -2.92
CA PRO A 52 -9.35 -33.69 -3.72
C PRO A 52 -10.03 -34.73 -2.81
N PRO A 53 -11.10 -35.39 -3.30
CA PRO A 53 -11.97 -36.21 -2.46
C PRO A 53 -11.27 -37.41 -1.84
N GLU A 54 -10.18 -37.89 -2.44
CA GLU A 54 -9.41 -39.04 -1.98
C GLU A 54 -8.64 -38.76 -0.68
N ARG A 55 -8.54 -37.49 -0.27
CA ARG A 55 -8.01 -37.09 1.04
C ARG A 55 -9.03 -37.15 2.17
N SER A 56 -10.26 -37.55 1.89
CA SER A 56 -11.31 -37.71 2.89
C SER A 56 -10.94 -38.76 3.94
N VAL A 57 -11.13 -38.42 5.21
CA VAL A 57 -10.97 -39.33 6.36
C VAL A 57 -12.34 -39.67 6.92
N ARG A 58 -12.61 -40.97 7.08
CA ARG A 58 -13.88 -41.49 7.61
C ARG A 58 -13.75 -41.82 9.09
N THR A 59 -14.78 -41.48 9.86
CA THR A 59 -14.88 -41.84 11.27
C THR A 59 -16.18 -42.62 11.48
N ALA A 60 -16.05 -43.88 11.90
CA ALA A 60 -17.19 -44.73 12.24
C ALA A 60 -17.93 -44.21 13.48
N PRO A 61 -19.24 -44.48 13.64
CA PRO A 61 -19.98 -44.07 14.83
C PRO A 61 -19.35 -44.65 16.10
N ALA A 62 -19.41 -43.90 17.21
CA ALA A 62 -18.77 -44.18 18.49
C ALA A 62 -19.15 -45.52 19.17
N THR A 63 -19.98 -46.35 18.53
CA THR A 63 -20.46 -47.65 19.05
C THR A 63 -19.96 -48.87 18.26
N ALA A 64 -19.15 -48.72 17.21
CA ALA A 64 -18.62 -49.86 16.47
C ALA A 64 -17.30 -50.38 17.11
N SER A 65 -17.40 -51.48 17.87
CA SER A 65 -16.21 -52.22 18.34
C SER A 65 -15.42 -52.74 17.14
N ALA A 66 -14.10 -52.56 17.20
CA ALA A 66 -13.15 -52.94 16.15
C ALA A 66 -13.28 -54.40 15.70
N ALA A 67 -13.32 -54.59 14.38
CA ALA A 67 -12.94 -55.84 13.73
C ALA A 67 -11.88 -55.51 12.67
N GLU A 68 -10.71 -56.13 12.80
CA GLU A 68 -9.55 -56.03 11.92
C GLU A 68 -9.85 -56.55 10.50
N GLY A 69 -9.23 -55.92 9.49
CA GLY A 69 -8.87 -56.61 8.23
C GLY A 69 -9.09 -55.86 6.92
N ALA A 70 -7.97 -55.59 6.23
CA ALA A 70 -7.78 -55.29 4.80
C ALA A 70 -8.06 -53.86 4.27
N PRO A 71 -7.13 -53.27 3.49
CA PRO A 71 -7.36 -52.00 2.79
C PRO A 71 -8.14 -52.27 1.50
N ALA A 72 -9.45 -52.11 1.56
CA ALA A 72 -10.26 -52.05 0.36
C ALA A 72 -10.24 -50.61 -0.19
N ALA A 73 -9.74 -50.44 -1.41
CA ALA A 73 -10.11 -49.30 -2.25
C ALA A 73 -11.62 -49.43 -2.52
N ALA A 74 -12.44 -48.82 -1.67
CA ALA A 74 -13.89 -49.01 -1.67
C ALA A 74 -14.60 -47.69 -1.93
N ALA A 75 -15.42 -47.69 -2.98
CA ALA A 75 -16.39 -46.65 -3.30
C ALA A 75 -17.18 -46.26 -2.03
N GLY A 76 -17.28 -44.96 -1.74
CA GLY A 76 -17.76 -44.47 -0.45
C GLY A 76 -17.75 -42.95 -0.36
N HIS A 77 -18.46 -42.43 0.64
CA HIS A 77 -18.77 -41.00 0.80
C HIS A 77 -17.48 -40.17 0.81
N TYR A 78 -17.45 -39.10 0.01
CA TYR A 78 -16.28 -38.25 -0.11
C TYR A 78 -16.65 -36.77 -0.05
N VAL A 79 -15.71 -35.98 0.48
CA VAL A 79 -15.79 -34.52 0.54
C VAL A 79 -14.62 -33.97 -0.24
N GLY A 80 -14.87 -33.12 -1.22
CA GLY A 80 -13.79 -32.38 -1.87
C GLY A 80 -13.96 -30.88 -1.72
N LEU A 81 -12.83 -30.18 -1.75
CA LEU A 81 -12.72 -28.76 -1.41
C LEU A 81 -12.03 -28.00 -2.53
N VAL A 82 -12.61 -26.89 -2.95
CA VAL A 82 -11.96 -25.85 -3.75
C VAL A 82 -12.21 -24.51 -3.10
N THR A 83 -11.17 -23.72 -2.87
CA THR A 83 -11.30 -22.39 -2.27
C THR A 83 -10.40 -21.37 -2.96
N THR A 84 -10.91 -20.13 -3.02
CA THR A 84 -10.27 -18.98 -3.68
C THR A 84 -10.41 -17.74 -2.82
N GLY A 85 -9.39 -16.90 -2.78
CA GLY A 85 -9.49 -15.59 -2.14
C GLY A 85 -10.40 -14.63 -2.92
N SER A 86 -11.20 -13.85 -2.20
CA SER A 86 -12.06 -12.80 -2.76
C SER A 86 -11.98 -11.46 -2.04
N GLY A 87 -11.08 -11.35 -1.06
CA GLY A 87 -10.72 -10.10 -0.41
C GLY A 87 -9.37 -10.22 0.28
N ALA A 88 -8.92 -9.16 0.96
CA ALA A 88 -7.66 -9.21 1.70
C ALA A 88 -7.67 -10.27 2.81
N ARG A 89 -8.83 -10.51 3.42
CA ARG A 89 -9.01 -11.51 4.48
C ARG A 89 -10.16 -12.47 4.20
N THR A 90 -10.68 -12.51 2.97
CA THR A 90 -11.90 -13.23 2.62
C THR A 90 -11.62 -14.40 1.69
N MET A 91 -12.22 -15.55 2.00
CA MET A 91 -12.14 -16.77 1.20
C MET A 91 -13.55 -17.24 0.82
N ASP A 92 -13.72 -17.61 -0.44
CA ASP A 92 -14.87 -18.36 -0.92
C ASP A 92 -14.51 -19.84 -0.99
N LEU A 93 -15.37 -20.70 -0.43
CA LEU A 93 -15.23 -22.14 -0.40
C LEU A 93 -16.34 -22.77 -1.21
N SER A 94 -15.99 -23.64 -2.15
CA SER A 94 -16.89 -24.59 -2.81
C SER A 94 -16.56 -26.00 -2.34
N THR A 95 -17.54 -26.69 -1.77
CA THR A 95 -17.39 -28.09 -1.33
C THR A 95 -18.44 -28.96 -2.01
N TRP A 96 -18.06 -30.19 -2.33
CA TRP A 96 -18.97 -31.21 -2.86
C TRP A 96 -18.95 -32.43 -1.96
N VAL A 97 -20.12 -33.02 -1.76
CA VAL A 97 -20.33 -34.20 -0.91
C VAL A 97 -21.16 -35.20 -1.70
N SER A 98 -20.72 -36.46 -1.73
CA SER A 98 -21.40 -37.55 -2.44
C SER A 98 -21.77 -38.72 -1.50
N SER A 99 -22.77 -39.52 -1.89
CA SER A 99 -23.23 -40.71 -1.17
C SER A 99 -23.62 -41.83 -2.13
N GLU A 100 -23.53 -43.07 -1.65
CA GLU A 100 -24.07 -44.24 -2.34
C GLU A 100 -25.36 -44.79 -1.68
N LYS A 101 -25.72 -44.33 -0.46
CA LYS A 101 -26.72 -45.01 0.39
C LYS A 101 -27.80 -44.13 0.98
N THR A 102 -27.49 -42.88 1.33
CA THR A 102 -28.41 -41.95 1.98
C THR A 102 -28.32 -40.59 1.34
N GLU A 103 -29.48 -39.95 1.22
CA GLU A 103 -29.68 -38.73 0.46
C GLU A 103 -29.64 -37.49 1.36
N VAL A 104 -29.10 -37.59 2.59
CA VAL A 104 -29.12 -36.48 3.57
C VAL A 104 -27.85 -36.41 4.44
N PHE A 105 -27.10 -35.33 4.27
CA PHE A 105 -25.96 -34.95 5.13
C PHE A 105 -26.23 -33.66 5.91
N ARG A 106 -25.60 -33.53 7.08
CA ARG A 106 -25.27 -32.25 7.71
C ARG A 106 -23.83 -31.91 7.37
N VAL A 107 -23.57 -30.70 6.90
CA VAL A 107 -22.22 -30.23 6.55
C VAL A 107 -21.82 -29.10 7.50
N VAL A 108 -20.72 -29.29 8.21
CA VAL A 108 -20.12 -28.28 9.10
C VAL A 108 -18.78 -27.86 8.51
N VAL A 109 -18.56 -26.55 8.40
CA VAL A 109 -17.30 -25.94 8.00
C VAL A 109 -16.65 -25.32 9.23
N ASP A 110 -15.50 -25.84 9.64
CA ASP A 110 -14.59 -25.17 10.58
C ASP A 110 -13.57 -24.36 9.76
N TRP A 111 -13.51 -23.06 10.02
CA TRP A 111 -12.62 -22.15 9.29
C TRP A 111 -11.19 -22.13 9.85
N GLY A 112 -10.94 -22.79 10.99
CA GLY A 112 -9.62 -22.84 11.61
C GLY A 112 -9.25 -21.59 12.42
N ASP A 113 -10.19 -20.67 12.61
CA ASP A 113 -10.02 -19.45 13.41
C ASP A 113 -10.96 -19.39 14.64
N GLY A 114 -11.58 -20.53 14.97
CA GLY A 114 -12.57 -20.66 16.04
C GLY A 114 -14.01 -20.41 15.60
N HIS A 115 -14.26 -20.02 14.35
CA HIS A 115 -15.59 -19.93 13.78
C HIS A 115 -15.97 -21.19 13.00
N THR A 116 -17.24 -21.58 13.14
CA THR A 116 -17.83 -22.68 12.38
C THR A 116 -19.08 -22.20 11.65
N THR A 117 -19.26 -22.62 10.41
CA THR A 117 -20.52 -22.46 9.66
C THR A 117 -21.21 -23.81 9.57
N ASP A 118 -22.42 -23.88 10.13
CA ASP A 118 -23.24 -25.06 10.17
C ASP A 118 -24.62 -24.69 9.61
N PRO A 119 -24.76 -24.65 8.28
CA PRO A 119 -26.08 -24.46 7.71
C PRO A 119 -26.95 -25.66 8.07
N GLU A 120 -28.12 -25.44 8.66
CA GLU A 120 -29.14 -26.49 8.80
C GLU A 120 -29.64 -26.89 7.40
N HIS A 121 -28.89 -27.73 6.70
CA HIS A 121 -29.25 -28.24 5.38
C HIS A 121 -29.16 -29.76 5.35
N SER A 122 -30.20 -30.39 4.81
CA SER A 122 -30.25 -31.78 4.36
C SER A 122 -30.07 -31.79 2.84
N LEU A 123 -29.06 -32.50 2.33
CA LEU A 123 -28.77 -32.51 0.88
C LEU A 123 -28.71 -33.90 0.27
N THR A 124 -29.38 -34.02 -0.88
CA THR A 124 -29.20 -35.02 -1.92
C THR A 124 -28.18 -34.49 -2.93
N ASP A 125 -26.90 -34.90 -2.84
CA ASP A 125 -25.83 -34.73 -3.85
C ASP A 125 -25.71 -33.32 -4.51
N GLY A 126 -24.83 -32.45 -4.01
CA GLY A 126 -24.69 -31.08 -4.54
C GLY A 126 -23.46 -30.28 -4.09
N PHE A 127 -23.22 -29.15 -4.77
CA PHE A 127 -22.18 -28.18 -4.40
C PHE A 127 -22.71 -27.18 -3.38
N LEU A 128 -21.97 -27.02 -2.28
CA LEU A 128 -22.19 -25.95 -1.31
C LEU A 128 -21.15 -24.86 -1.46
N ARG A 129 -21.59 -23.61 -1.33
CA ARG A 129 -20.74 -22.43 -1.37
C ARG A 129 -20.83 -21.69 -0.06
N PHE A 130 -19.67 -21.35 0.48
CA PHE A 130 -19.51 -20.62 1.72
C PHE A 130 -18.54 -19.47 1.52
N LYS A 131 -18.70 -18.42 2.34
CA LYS A 131 -17.81 -17.26 2.35
C LYS A 131 -17.46 -16.94 3.80
N HIS A 132 -16.20 -16.67 4.07
CA HIS A 132 -15.71 -16.30 5.40
C HIS A 132 -14.66 -15.21 5.32
N THR A 133 -14.71 -14.26 6.25
CA THR A 133 -13.70 -13.21 6.42
C THR A 133 -12.99 -13.41 7.74
N TYR A 134 -11.68 -13.65 7.67
CA TYR A 134 -10.84 -13.87 8.83
C TYR A 134 -10.54 -12.57 9.58
N ALA A 135 -10.51 -12.64 10.91
CA ALA A 135 -10.15 -11.49 11.73
C ALA A 135 -8.66 -11.09 11.60
N LYS A 136 -7.79 -12.05 11.29
CA LYS A 136 -6.33 -11.89 11.19
C LYS A 136 -5.82 -12.41 9.85
N VAL A 137 -4.77 -11.77 9.32
CA VAL A 137 -4.00 -12.36 8.20
C VAL A 137 -3.26 -13.60 8.68
N GLY A 138 -2.96 -14.51 7.77
CA GLY A 138 -2.28 -15.75 8.12
C GLY A 138 -2.61 -16.91 7.22
N THR A 139 -2.04 -18.05 7.60
CA THR A 139 -2.45 -19.36 7.15
C THR A 139 -3.57 -19.87 8.05
N HIS A 140 -4.62 -20.43 7.46
CA HIS A 140 -5.77 -21.00 8.14
C HIS A 140 -6.06 -22.39 7.59
N LYS A 141 -6.64 -23.27 8.41
CA LYS A 141 -6.99 -24.63 8.00
C LYS A 141 -8.50 -24.78 7.94
N ILE A 142 -9.04 -24.76 6.73
CA ILE A 142 -10.46 -25.01 6.50
C ILE A 142 -10.68 -26.52 6.61
N THR A 143 -11.63 -26.93 7.42
CA THR A 143 -12.02 -28.33 7.62
C THR A 143 -13.52 -28.47 7.40
N VAL A 144 -13.91 -29.32 6.45
CA VAL A 144 -15.32 -29.63 6.18
C VAL A 144 -15.61 -31.01 6.69
N THR A 145 -16.65 -31.13 7.51
CA THR A 145 -17.16 -32.40 8.02
C THR A 145 -18.57 -32.61 7.52
N ALA A 146 -18.77 -33.65 6.72
CA ALA A 146 -20.08 -34.12 6.28
C ALA A 146 -20.49 -35.32 7.15
N THR A 147 -21.63 -35.23 7.82
CA THR A 147 -22.18 -36.31 8.66
C THR A 147 -23.46 -36.85 8.02
N ASP A 148 -23.47 -38.14 7.71
CA ASP A 148 -24.65 -38.85 7.24
C ASP A 148 -25.67 -38.93 8.38
N LEU A 149 -26.87 -38.38 8.18
CA LEU A 149 -27.88 -38.33 9.24
C LEU A 149 -28.53 -39.69 9.55
N GLY A 150 -28.49 -40.64 8.61
CA GLY A 150 -28.98 -42.00 8.78
C GLY A 150 -27.95 -42.91 9.47
N THR A 151 -26.75 -43.01 8.90
CA THR A 151 -25.70 -43.92 9.41
C THR A 151 -24.90 -43.33 10.58
N LYS A 152 -24.96 -42.01 10.77
CA LYS A 152 -24.12 -41.25 11.71
C LYS A 152 -22.61 -41.33 11.41
N GLU A 153 -22.24 -41.81 10.22
CA GLU A 153 -20.86 -41.79 9.75
C GLU A 153 -20.46 -40.35 9.38
N ALA A 154 -19.24 -39.96 9.77
CA ALA A 154 -18.69 -38.65 9.44
C ALA A 154 -17.49 -38.78 8.49
N VAL A 155 -17.46 -37.92 7.48
CA VAL A 155 -16.37 -37.77 6.52
C VAL A 155 -15.81 -36.37 6.62
N THR A 156 -14.50 -36.27 6.77
CA THR A 156 -13.80 -34.99 6.92
C THR A 156 -12.74 -34.82 5.85
N ASN A 157 -12.64 -33.61 5.28
CA ASN A 157 -11.51 -33.19 4.45
C ASN A 157 -11.06 -31.79 4.87
N SER A 158 -9.79 -31.46 4.67
CA SER A 158 -9.23 -30.16 5.04
C SER A 158 -8.30 -29.61 3.96
N VAL A 159 -8.17 -28.28 3.93
CA VAL A 159 -7.22 -27.56 3.07
C VAL A 159 -6.59 -26.40 3.84
N ASP A 160 -5.28 -26.27 3.75
CA ASP A 160 -4.56 -25.11 4.28
C ASP A 160 -4.63 -23.98 3.25
N VAL A 161 -5.04 -22.80 3.70
CA VAL A 161 -5.19 -21.59 2.88
C VAL A 161 -4.35 -20.46 3.45
N VAL A 162 -3.93 -19.53 2.59
CA VAL A 162 -3.34 -18.26 3.03
C VAL A 162 -4.13 -17.12 2.39
N VAL A 163 -4.56 -16.16 3.22
CA VAL A 163 -5.31 -15.00 2.72
C VAL A 163 -4.39 -14.02 1.97
N ALA A 164 -4.96 -13.21 1.07
CA ALA A 164 -4.18 -12.32 0.20
C ALA A 164 -3.49 -11.18 0.96
N GLY A 165 -4.17 -10.66 1.96
CA GLY A 165 -3.80 -9.48 2.73
C GLY A 165 -2.57 -9.70 3.59
N SER A 166 -1.95 -8.57 3.93
CA SER A 166 -0.70 -8.54 4.64
C SER A 166 -0.70 -7.46 5.72
N ASP A 167 -0.04 -7.76 6.84
CA ASP A 167 0.14 -6.82 7.94
C ASP A 167 1.54 -6.20 7.85
N PHE A 168 1.68 -4.99 8.37
CA PHE A 168 2.94 -4.26 8.39
C PHE A 168 3.83 -4.72 9.54
N THR A 169 5.11 -4.88 9.28
CA THR A 169 6.16 -5.08 10.28
C THR A 169 7.13 -3.90 10.21
N PRO A 170 7.17 -3.05 11.26
CA PRO A 170 8.14 -1.96 11.32
C PRO A 170 9.57 -2.49 11.28
N HIS A 171 10.44 -1.78 10.57
CA HIS A 171 11.86 -2.12 10.46
C HIS A 171 12.69 -0.89 10.78
N ALA A 172 13.83 -1.07 11.45
CA ALA A 172 14.76 0.04 11.67
C ALA A 172 15.21 0.60 10.30
N PRO A 173 15.26 1.93 10.10
CA PRO A 173 15.71 2.52 8.85
C PRO A 173 17.04 1.92 8.39
N THR A 174 17.05 1.21 7.26
CA THR A 174 18.22 0.46 6.77
C THR A 174 18.39 0.66 5.28
N ARG A 175 19.63 0.93 4.84
CA ARG A 175 19.94 1.07 3.41
C ARG A 175 20.04 -0.29 2.73
N LEU A 176 19.21 -0.53 1.72
CA LEU A 176 19.24 -1.76 0.91
C LEU A 176 19.92 -1.56 -0.45
N LEU A 177 19.93 -0.32 -0.95
CA LEU A 177 20.54 0.05 -2.23
C LEU A 177 21.21 1.42 -2.11
N ASP A 178 22.43 1.55 -2.63
CA ASP A 178 23.07 2.82 -2.96
C ASP A 178 24.03 2.63 -4.13
N THR A 179 23.56 3.06 -5.29
CA THR A 179 24.28 2.94 -6.56
C THR A 179 25.59 3.75 -6.60
N ARG A 180 25.82 4.67 -5.65
CA ARG A 180 27.03 5.52 -5.61
C ARG A 180 28.21 4.83 -4.96
N ASP A 181 27.96 3.89 -4.04
CA ASP A 181 28.99 3.18 -3.29
C ASP A 181 28.97 1.66 -3.51
N GLY A 182 27.98 1.16 -4.24
CA GLY A 182 27.85 -0.26 -4.57
C GLY A 182 27.00 -1.07 -3.59
N THR A 183 26.42 -0.43 -2.56
CA THR A 183 25.52 -1.12 -1.64
C THR A 183 24.34 -1.72 -2.41
N GLY A 184 24.14 -3.04 -2.28
CA GLY A 184 23.07 -3.76 -2.98
C GLY A 184 23.29 -3.97 -4.48
N THR A 185 24.42 -3.54 -5.04
CA THR A 185 24.80 -3.76 -6.45
C THR A 185 26.16 -4.48 -6.55
N ALA A 186 26.55 -4.87 -7.76
CA ALA A 186 27.87 -5.51 -7.98
C ALA A 186 29.04 -4.51 -7.94
N ALA A 187 28.78 -3.25 -8.27
CA ALA A 187 29.75 -2.16 -8.28
C ALA A 187 29.02 -0.79 -8.18
N PRO A 188 29.72 0.27 -7.75
CA PRO A 188 29.23 1.64 -7.86
C PRO A 188 28.95 1.99 -9.32
N GLN A 189 27.67 2.19 -9.67
CA GLN A 189 27.27 2.52 -11.02
C GLN A 189 25.90 3.22 -11.02
N PRO A 190 25.80 4.47 -11.53
CA PRO A 190 24.52 5.12 -11.76
C PRO A 190 23.64 4.28 -12.69
N VAL A 191 22.33 4.31 -12.46
CA VAL A 191 21.36 3.67 -13.34
C VAL A 191 21.39 4.38 -14.68
N ALA A 192 21.62 3.63 -15.77
CA ALA A 192 21.70 4.16 -17.12
C ALA A 192 20.36 4.81 -17.57
N PRO A 193 20.38 5.68 -18.58
CA PRO A 193 19.15 6.15 -19.23
C PRO A 193 18.25 4.97 -19.62
N TYR A 194 16.97 5.04 -19.26
CA TYR A 194 15.99 3.97 -19.54
C TYR A 194 16.34 2.59 -18.97
N GLY A 195 17.36 2.51 -18.11
CA GLY A 195 17.84 1.29 -17.48
C GLY A 195 17.08 0.94 -16.21
N THR A 196 17.25 -0.30 -15.77
CA THR A 196 16.66 -0.82 -14.53
C THR A 196 17.75 -1.26 -13.57
N THR A 197 17.56 -0.98 -12.28
CA THR A 197 18.28 -1.61 -11.18
C THR A 197 17.28 -2.27 -10.23
N ARG A 198 17.75 -3.10 -9.31
CA ARG A 198 16.88 -3.86 -8.40
C ARG A 198 17.31 -3.76 -6.94
N VAL A 199 16.34 -3.81 -6.05
CA VAL A 199 16.53 -3.81 -4.59
C VAL A 199 16.19 -5.21 -4.07
N LYS A 200 17.15 -5.88 -3.40
CA LYS A 200 16.88 -7.16 -2.73
C LYS A 200 16.21 -6.89 -1.38
N VAL A 201 14.96 -7.32 -1.26
CA VAL A 201 14.13 -7.13 -0.06
C VAL A 201 14.01 -8.44 0.71
N GLY A 202 13.31 -9.43 0.14
CA GLY A 202 13.04 -10.69 0.83
C GLY A 202 14.32 -11.50 1.05
N GLY A 203 14.61 -11.84 2.30
CA GLY A 203 15.83 -12.54 2.71
C GLY A 203 17.06 -11.66 2.88
N ASN A 204 16.92 -10.34 2.99
CA ASN A 204 18.02 -9.39 3.17
C ASN A 204 17.80 -8.54 4.43
N SER A 205 18.89 -8.20 5.13
CA SER A 205 18.89 -7.28 6.28
C SER A 205 17.88 -7.64 7.39
N GLY A 206 17.60 -8.93 7.60
CA GLY A 206 16.63 -9.40 8.60
C GLY A 206 15.18 -9.46 8.13
N ILE A 207 14.89 -9.05 6.88
CA ILE A 207 13.56 -9.16 6.27
C ILE A 207 13.33 -10.61 5.82
N PRO A 208 12.24 -11.27 6.23
CA PRO A 208 11.92 -12.64 5.80
C PRO A 208 11.77 -12.78 4.28
N ALA A 209 11.96 -14.00 3.77
CA ALA A 209 11.53 -14.32 2.41
C ALA A 209 10.00 -14.32 2.32
N GLY A 210 9.44 -14.12 1.12
CA GLY A 210 7.99 -14.20 0.89
C GLY A 210 7.16 -13.00 1.40
N VAL A 211 7.81 -11.88 1.74
CA VAL A 211 7.12 -10.60 1.97
C VAL A 211 6.35 -10.17 0.71
N THR A 212 5.22 -9.50 0.89
CA THR A 212 4.29 -9.13 -0.19
C THR A 212 4.54 -7.72 -0.72
N ALA A 213 5.00 -6.82 0.14
CA ALA A 213 5.33 -5.44 -0.21
C ALA A 213 6.36 -4.86 0.76
N VAL A 214 6.93 -3.72 0.42
CA VAL A 214 7.95 -3.02 1.22
C VAL A 214 7.72 -1.52 1.21
N ALA A 215 7.94 -0.86 2.36
CA ALA A 215 8.01 0.58 2.46
C ALA A 215 9.48 1.03 2.26
N LEU A 216 9.76 1.69 1.13
CA LEU A 216 11.08 2.16 0.73
C LEU A 216 11.08 3.67 0.57
N ASN A 217 11.99 4.38 1.23
CA ASN A 217 12.31 5.75 0.84
C ASN A 217 13.32 5.71 -0.31
N ILE A 218 12.86 6.02 -1.53
CA ILE A 218 13.72 6.04 -2.72
C ILE A 218 14.18 7.46 -2.96
N THR A 219 15.49 7.67 -3.00
CA THR A 219 16.10 8.96 -3.33
C THR A 219 16.78 8.89 -4.69
N ALA A 220 16.32 9.73 -5.62
CA ALA A 220 17.03 10.01 -6.87
C ALA A 220 18.03 11.15 -6.65
N THR A 221 19.30 10.96 -7.01
CA THR A 221 20.35 11.97 -6.84
C THR A 221 21.38 11.92 -7.95
N GLY A 222 22.05 13.05 -8.22
CA GLY A 222 23.05 13.16 -9.29
C GLY A 222 22.48 12.84 -10.68
N ALA A 223 21.20 13.16 -10.91
CA ALA A 223 20.54 12.95 -12.19
C ALA A 223 21.15 13.87 -13.26
N ALA A 224 21.48 13.29 -14.42
CA ALA A 224 22.02 14.02 -15.58
C ALA A 224 20.94 14.65 -16.46
N ALA A 225 19.68 14.26 -16.28
CA ALA A 225 18.52 14.81 -16.97
C ALA A 225 17.28 14.70 -16.07
N ASP A 226 16.25 15.47 -16.38
CA ASP A 226 14.95 15.38 -15.73
C ASP A 226 14.26 14.04 -16.05
N GLY A 227 13.43 13.55 -15.12
CA GLY A 227 12.61 12.38 -15.37
C GLY A 227 11.98 11.81 -14.11
N HIS A 228 11.72 10.51 -14.12
CA HIS A 228 11.15 9.84 -12.96
C HIS A 228 11.63 8.39 -12.81
N ILE A 229 11.44 7.85 -11.60
CA ILE A 229 11.60 6.43 -11.30
C ILE A 229 10.23 5.79 -11.19
N ALA A 230 10.07 4.61 -11.77
CA ALA A 230 8.95 3.72 -11.48
C ALA A 230 9.45 2.48 -10.74
N ALA A 231 8.75 2.08 -9.69
CA ALA A 231 9.07 0.94 -8.84
C ALA A 231 7.97 -0.12 -8.95
N TYR A 232 8.34 -1.38 -9.14
CA TYR A 232 7.41 -2.49 -9.34
C TYR A 232 8.00 -3.83 -8.90
N ALA A 233 7.16 -4.84 -8.73
CA ALA A 233 7.62 -6.19 -8.37
C ALA A 233 8.47 -6.80 -9.49
N SER A 234 9.60 -7.42 -9.14
CA SER A 234 10.35 -8.24 -10.08
C SER A 234 9.46 -9.34 -10.68
N GLY A 235 9.59 -9.53 -11.99
CA GLY A 235 8.77 -10.47 -12.76
C GLY A 235 7.40 -9.94 -13.21
N SER A 236 7.03 -8.69 -12.88
CA SER A 236 5.82 -8.05 -13.43
C SER A 236 6.12 -7.20 -14.66
N GLU A 237 5.06 -6.84 -15.40
CA GLU A 237 5.16 -5.83 -16.46
C GLU A 237 5.57 -4.47 -15.87
N GLN A 238 6.34 -3.70 -16.63
CA GLN A 238 6.74 -2.37 -16.21
C GLN A 238 5.51 -1.43 -16.23
N PRO A 239 5.23 -0.71 -15.14
CA PRO A 239 4.09 0.18 -15.09
C PRO A 239 4.34 1.46 -15.88
N ALA A 240 3.24 2.11 -16.28
CA ALA A 240 3.23 3.46 -16.86
C ALA A 240 3.08 4.57 -15.79
N THR A 241 3.15 4.21 -14.51
CA THR A 241 3.06 5.11 -13.35
C THR A 241 4.44 5.70 -13.00
N SER A 242 4.46 6.71 -12.14
CA SER A 242 5.71 7.21 -11.54
C SER A 242 5.68 7.09 -10.01
N ASN A 243 6.87 6.97 -9.41
CA ASN A 243 7.09 7.01 -7.96
C ASN A 243 7.88 8.26 -7.57
N VAL A 244 9.08 8.46 -8.11
CA VAL A 244 9.94 9.61 -7.78
C VAL A 244 10.11 10.48 -9.01
N ASN A 245 9.57 11.69 -9.00
CA ASN A 245 9.78 12.67 -10.07
C ASN A 245 10.92 13.62 -9.69
N PHE A 246 11.93 13.77 -10.55
CA PHE A 246 13.14 14.52 -10.23
C PHE A 246 13.60 15.42 -11.37
N THR A 247 14.24 16.52 -10.99
CA THR A 247 14.99 17.40 -11.89
C THR A 247 16.49 17.15 -11.77
N ALA A 248 17.22 17.42 -12.84
CA ALA A 248 18.68 17.33 -12.87
C ALA A 248 19.31 18.20 -11.77
N GLY A 249 20.36 17.69 -11.12
CA GLY A 249 21.09 18.40 -10.07
C GLY A 249 20.39 18.48 -8.70
N ARG A 250 19.21 17.87 -8.53
CA ARG A 250 18.50 17.80 -7.23
C ARG A 250 18.58 16.39 -6.64
N SER A 251 18.51 16.32 -5.31
CA SER A 251 18.24 15.07 -4.61
C SER A 251 16.77 15.07 -4.19
N VAL A 252 15.99 14.12 -4.68
CA VAL A 252 14.55 14.05 -4.44
C VAL A 252 14.20 12.68 -3.84
N PRO A 253 13.74 12.62 -2.58
CA PRO A 253 13.20 11.42 -1.98
C PRO A 253 11.69 11.33 -2.22
N ASN A 254 11.18 10.10 -2.32
CA ASN A 254 9.77 9.80 -2.09
C ASN A 254 9.67 8.45 -1.37
N LEU A 255 8.92 8.40 -0.27
CA LEU A 255 8.52 7.12 0.30
C LEU A 255 7.63 6.40 -0.70
N THR A 256 7.74 5.09 -0.83
CA THR A 256 6.85 4.30 -1.65
C THR A 256 6.57 2.97 -0.98
N ILE A 257 5.33 2.48 -1.11
CA ILE A 257 4.99 1.10 -0.77
C ILE A 257 4.85 0.34 -2.08
N VAL A 258 5.70 -0.66 -2.29
CA VAL A 258 5.84 -1.36 -3.58
C VAL A 258 5.68 -2.85 -3.36
N PRO A 259 4.94 -3.57 -4.23
CA PRO A 259 4.89 -5.03 -4.21
C PRO A 259 6.29 -5.64 -4.40
N VAL A 260 6.56 -6.75 -3.72
CA VAL A 260 7.83 -7.50 -3.85
C VAL A 260 7.60 -8.73 -4.72
N GLY A 261 8.49 -8.96 -5.69
CA GLY A 261 8.44 -10.13 -6.56
C GLY A 261 8.63 -11.45 -5.80
N ALA A 262 8.23 -12.57 -6.39
CA ALA A 262 8.37 -13.89 -5.77
C ALA A 262 9.85 -14.27 -5.50
N ASP A 263 10.78 -13.67 -6.26
CA ASP A 263 12.24 -13.77 -6.07
C ASP A 263 12.78 -12.86 -4.94
N GLY A 264 11.91 -12.07 -4.29
CA GLY A 264 12.24 -11.15 -3.21
C GLY A 264 12.80 -9.81 -3.68
N TYR A 265 12.66 -9.43 -4.95
CA TYR A 265 13.18 -8.17 -5.49
C TYR A 265 12.08 -7.16 -5.85
N VAL A 266 12.47 -5.89 -5.78
CA VAL A 266 11.77 -4.74 -6.39
C VAL A 266 12.63 -4.19 -7.51
N GLU A 267 12.04 -3.94 -8.68
CA GLU A 267 12.69 -3.32 -9.83
C GLU A 267 12.46 -1.80 -9.81
N LEU A 268 13.52 -1.03 -10.06
CA LEU A 268 13.53 0.43 -10.16
C LEU A 268 13.99 0.83 -11.56
N VAL A 269 13.07 1.29 -12.40
CA VAL A 269 13.38 1.73 -13.76
C VAL A 269 13.55 3.24 -13.82
N ASN A 270 14.67 3.68 -14.38
CA ASN A 270 14.94 5.08 -14.69
C ASN A 270 14.23 5.47 -15.98
N ARG A 271 13.27 6.39 -15.94
CA ARG A 271 12.53 6.91 -17.10
C ARG A 271 13.04 8.28 -17.55
N SER A 272 14.34 8.52 -17.44
CA SER A 272 14.99 9.73 -17.94
C SER A 272 15.98 9.40 -19.07
N PRO A 273 16.28 10.36 -19.96
CA PRO A 273 17.34 10.23 -20.97
C PRO A 273 18.76 10.37 -20.39
N GLY A 274 18.90 10.61 -19.08
CA GLY A 274 20.16 10.75 -18.37
C GLY A 274 20.39 9.61 -17.37
N SER A 275 21.62 9.45 -16.90
CA SER A 275 21.89 8.55 -15.77
C SER A 275 21.44 9.16 -14.45
N VAL A 276 21.11 8.33 -13.47
CA VAL A 276 20.72 8.77 -12.12
C VAL A 276 21.22 7.80 -11.06
N ASN A 277 21.66 8.31 -9.91
CA ASN A 277 21.94 7.45 -8.77
C ASN A 277 20.67 7.28 -7.93
N LEU A 278 20.41 6.04 -7.53
CA LEU A 278 19.34 5.66 -6.63
C LEU A 278 19.90 5.18 -5.29
N ILE A 279 19.23 5.63 -4.23
CA ILE A 279 19.37 5.15 -2.87
C ILE A 279 18.01 4.63 -2.44
N ALA A 280 17.94 3.46 -1.81
CA ALA A 280 16.69 2.92 -1.26
C ALA A 280 16.90 2.49 0.19
N ASP A 281 16.22 3.17 1.11
CA ASP A 281 16.23 2.88 2.54
C ASP A 281 14.87 2.27 2.95
N VAL A 282 14.87 1.11 3.61
CA VAL A 282 13.66 0.42 4.09
C VAL A 282 13.27 0.89 5.49
N THR A 283 11.97 1.09 5.71
CA THR A 283 11.40 1.42 7.05
C THR A 283 10.37 0.40 7.55
N GLY A 284 10.02 -0.57 6.72
CA GLY A 284 9.19 -1.71 7.09
C GLY A 284 8.76 -2.54 5.88
N TYR A 285 8.12 -3.66 6.16
CA TYR A 285 7.66 -4.60 5.13
C TYR A 285 6.29 -5.17 5.47
N PHE A 286 5.60 -5.67 4.45
CA PHE A 286 4.29 -6.31 4.58
C PHE A 286 4.44 -7.80 4.35
N ALA A 287 3.82 -8.61 5.21
CA ALA A 287 3.84 -10.06 5.11
C ALA A 287 2.47 -10.66 5.43
N ARG A 288 2.23 -11.88 4.95
CA ARG A 288 0.98 -12.63 5.23
C ARG A 288 0.95 -13.22 6.66
N SER A 289 1.90 -12.87 7.51
CA SER A 289 1.93 -13.20 8.93
C SER A 289 1.33 -12.05 9.73
N ALA A 290 0.53 -12.37 10.76
CA ALA A 290 -0.03 -11.36 11.64
C ALA A 290 1.07 -10.49 12.28
N SER A 291 0.89 -9.18 12.22
CA SER A 291 1.80 -8.20 12.83
C SER A 291 1.01 -6.97 13.24
N SER A 292 1.11 -5.87 12.49
CA SER A 292 0.41 -4.62 12.77
C SER A 292 -0.48 -4.24 11.59
N GLY A 293 -1.79 -4.25 11.79
CA GLY A 293 -2.74 -3.72 10.82
C GLY A 293 -2.73 -2.19 10.81
N TYR A 294 -3.26 -1.60 9.74
CA TYR A 294 -3.34 -0.14 9.61
C TYR A 294 -4.65 0.41 10.17
N THR A 295 -4.56 1.58 10.80
CA THR A 295 -5.70 2.42 11.18
C THR A 295 -5.53 3.79 10.54
N PRO A 296 -6.36 4.13 9.53
CA PRO A 296 -6.33 5.44 8.89
C PRO A 296 -6.90 6.52 9.83
N LEU A 297 -6.46 7.76 9.63
CA LEU A 297 -6.98 8.94 10.30
C LEU A 297 -7.35 10.00 9.27
N ASP A 298 -8.25 10.90 9.66
CA ASP A 298 -8.31 12.21 9.02
C ASP A 298 -6.98 12.92 9.34
N PRO A 299 -6.32 13.60 8.38
CA PRO A 299 -5.01 14.17 8.63
C PRO A 299 -5.02 15.15 9.81
N VAL A 300 -4.12 14.96 10.77
CA VAL A 300 -3.97 15.82 11.96
C VAL A 300 -2.56 16.37 12.05
N ARG A 301 -2.42 17.69 12.21
CA ARG A 301 -1.14 18.32 12.53
C ARG A 301 -0.76 18.09 13.98
N LEU A 302 0.38 17.43 14.20
CA LEU A 302 0.95 17.27 15.55
C LEU A 302 2.02 18.31 15.85
N VAL A 303 2.77 18.74 14.84
CA VAL A 303 3.90 19.67 15.03
C VAL A 303 3.86 20.78 14.00
N ASP A 304 4.08 22.00 14.48
CA ASP A 304 4.44 23.15 13.64
C ASP A 304 5.41 24.06 14.42
N THR A 305 6.68 24.04 14.05
CA THR A 305 7.70 24.84 14.76
C THR A 305 7.49 26.34 14.61
N ARG A 306 6.72 26.80 13.61
CA ARG A 306 6.51 28.22 13.32
C ARG A 306 5.61 28.90 14.35
N ASP A 307 4.61 28.16 14.84
CA ASP A 307 3.64 28.64 15.83
C ASP A 307 3.80 27.99 17.21
N GLY A 308 4.56 26.89 17.33
CA GLY A 308 4.78 26.17 18.58
C GLY A 308 3.76 25.06 18.85
N THR A 309 3.01 24.61 17.83
CA THR A 309 2.16 23.42 17.94
C THR A 309 3.02 22.20 18.23
N GLY A 310 2.74 21.50 19.33
CA GLY A 310 3.40 20.24 19.72
C GLY A 310 4.89 20.31 20.07
N THR A 311 5.50 21.51 20.03
CA THR A 311 6.93 21.72 20.29
C THR A 311 7.22 23.17 20.68
N ALA A 312 8.46 23.50 21.04
CA ALA A 312 8.86 24.88 21.26
C ALA A 312 8.82 25.68 19.95
N ARG A 313 8.30 26.92 20.00
CA ARG A 313 8.28 27.81 18.84
C ARG A 313 9.70 28.21 18.43
N GLY A 314 10.02 28.05 17.15
CA GLY A 314 11.27 28.46 16.54
C GLY A 314 11.91 27.37 15.68
N GLN A 315 12.79 27.79 14.77
CA GLN A 315 13.49 26.88 13.86
C GLN A 315 14.36 25.88 14.62
N VAL A 316 14.35 24.64 14.16
CA VAL A 316 15.22 23.57 14.66
C VAL A 316 16.65 23.88 14.24
N ALA A 317 17.55 24.04 15.21
CA ALA A 317 18.95 24.34 14.96
C ALA A 317 19.62 23.33 14.00
N GLY A 318 20.63 23.78 13.26
CA GLY A 318 21.45 22.90 12.44
C GLY A 318 22.11 21.81 13.29
N GLN A 319 22.15 20.58 12.76
CA GLN A 319 22.56 19.38 13.50
C GLN A 319 21.74 19.07 14.77
N GLY A 320 20.67 19.82 15.04
CA GLY A 320 19.81 19.66 16.21
C GLY A 320 18.78 18.55 16.03
N SER A 321 18.21 18.10 17.15
CA SER A 321 17.09 17.16 17.18
C SER A 321 16.05 17.58 18.20
N PHE A 322 14.80 17.19 17.96
CA PHE A 322 13.72 17.30 18.93
C PHE A 322 12.83 16.06 18.88
N GLY A 323 12.19 15.76 20.02
CA GLY A 323 11.28 14.63 20.14
C GLY A 323 9.84 15.05 19.89
N VAL A 324 9.06 14.15 19.29
CA VAL A 324 7.62 14.32 19.03
C VAL A 324 6.86 13.21 19.76
N GLN A 325 5.93 13.60 20.63
CA GLN A 325 5.02 12.64 21.26
C GLN A 325 3.96 12.20 20.23
N ILE A 326 3.89 10.90 19.96
CA ILE A 326 2.91 10.31 19.05
C ILE A 326 1.75 9.73 19.84
N ALA A 327 2.05 8.83 20.78
CA ALA A 327 1.03 8.16 21.57
C ALA A 327 0.23 9.18 22.40
N GLY A 328 -1.10 9.08 22.33
CA GLY A 328 -2.03 9.94 23.06
C GLY A 328 -2.20 11.36 22.51
N GLN A 329 -1.62 11.69 21.34
CA GLN A 329 -1.76 13.00 20.71
C GLN A 329 -2.69 12.94 19.50
N GLY A 330 -3.36 14.04 19.14
CA GLY A 330 -4.09 14.16 17.87
C GLY A 330 -5.12 13.06 17.58
N GLY A 331 -5.72 12.45 18.60
CA GLY A 331 -6.66 11.33 18.46
C GLY A 331 -6.02 9.93 18.38
N LEU A 332 -4.69 9.82 18.44
CA LEU A 332 -3.99 8.55 18.48
C LEU A 332 -4.11 7.85 19.84
N PRO A 333 -4.11 6.50 19.88
CA PRO A 333 -4.10 5.74 21.12
C PRO A 333 -2.92 6.10 22.05
N ALA A 334 -3.14 6.00 23.36
CA ALA A 334 -2.10 6.26 24.36
C ALA A 334 -1.00 5.18 24.42
N ALA A 335 -1.22 4.01 23.82
CA ALA A 335 -0.26 2.90 23.76
C ALA A 335 -0.56 1.98 22.56
N GLY A 336 0.33 1.02 22.28
CA GLY A 336 0.12 -0.05 21.29
C GLY A 336 0.43 0.34 19.84
N ILE A 337 0.88 1.56 19.59
CA ILE A 337 1.33 2.02 18.27
C ILE A 337 2.73 1.46 17.99
N THR A 338 2.89 0.69 16.92
CA THR A 338 4.16 0.09 16.52
C THR A 338 4.90 0.93 15.47
N ALA A 339 4.14 1.61 14.60
CA ALA A 339 4.65 2.60 13.67
C ALA A 339 3.59 3.66 13.34
N VAL A 340 4.02 4.82 12.87
CA VAL A 340 3.12 5.93 12.48
C VAL A 340 3.40 6.35 11.03
N ALA A 341 2.34 6.64 10.28
CA ALA A 341 2.39 7.18 8.92
C ALA A 341 2.20 8.71 8.98
N LEU A 342 3.15 9.44 8.40
CA LEU A 342 3.30 10.88 8.50
C LEU A 342 3.47 11.51 7.13
N ASN A 343 3.18 12.80 7.04
CA ASN A 343 3.89 13.72 6.14
C ASN A 343 4.78 14.63 6.98
N VAL A 344 6.06 14.70 6.61
CA VAL A 344 7.02 15.58 7.26
C VAL A 344 7.45 16.65 6.27
N THR A 345 7.22 17.91 6.62
CA THR A 345 7.51 19.06 5.77
C THR A 345 8.60 19.90 6.40
N VAL A 346 9.61 20.25 5.61
CA VAL A 346 10.56 21.31 5.95
C VAL A 346 10.12 22.62 5.29
N THR A 347 10.28 23.75 5.97
CA THR A 347 10.04 25.07 5.39
C THR A 347 11.04 26.10 5.92
N ALA A 348 11.27 27.15 5.13
CA ALA A 348 12.29 28.17 5.39
C ALA A 348 13.68 27.63 5.84
N PRO A 349 14.22 26.55 5.25
CA PRO A 349 15.55 26.06 5.62
C PRO A 349 16.61 27.09 5.22
N ARG A 350 17.56 27.37 6.13
CA ARG A 350 18.63 28.35 5.89
C ARG A 350 19.86 27.77 5.20
N ASP A 351 19.91 26.47 5.04
CA ASP A 351 20.97 25.76 4.32
C ASP A 351 20.39 24.49 3.66
N SER A 352 21.11 23.91 2.71
CA SER A 352 20.74 22.64 2.12
C SER A 352 21.01 21.49 3.07
N GLY A 353 20.20 20.44 3.01
CA GLY A 353 20.37 19.29 3.87
C GLY A 353 19.21 18.31 3.82
N HIS A 354 18.97 17.65 4.94
CA HIS A 354 17.91 16.67 5.07
C HIS A 354 17.32 16.62 6.48
N LEU A 355 16.11 16.08 6.60
CA LEU A 355 15.54 15.63 7.86
C LEU A 355 15.70 14.11 7.98
N THR A 356 16.03 13.65 9.18
CA THR A 356 16.02 12.23 9.55
C THR A 356 14.99 12.03 10.66
N VAL A 357 14.08 11.08 10.45
CA VAL A 357 13.00 10.73 11.37
C VAL A 357 13.23 9.30 11.85
N PHE A 358 13.22 9.09 13.17
CA PHE A 358 13.62 7.82 13.76
C PHE A 358 12.92 7.59 15.11
N PRO A 359 12.75 6.33 15.57
CA PRO A 359 12.18 6.05 16.88
C PRO A 359 13.03 6.68 18.00
N SER A 360 12.37 7.14 19.07
CA SER A 360 13.04 7.51 20.30
C SER A 360 13.78 6.33 20.94
N GLY A 361 14.76 6.63 21.80
CA GLY A 361 15.61 5.61 22.42
C GLY A 361 16.69 5.02 21.50
N GLN A 362 16.79 5.48 20.24
CA GLN A 362 17.82 5.09 19.29
C GLN A 362 18.68 6.29 18.87
N GLN A 363 19.89 6.01 18.37
CA GLN A 363 20.71 7.02 17.71
C GLN A 363 20.12 7.35 16.33
N ALA A 364 20.28 8.59 15.88
CA ALA A 364 19.85 8.99 14.55
C ALA A 364 20.57 8.14 13.48
N PRO A 365 19.84 7.44 12.60
CA PRO A 365 20.45 6.69 11.51
C PRO A 365 21.06 7.64 10.47
N ILE A 366 21.88 7.10 9.57
CA ILE A 366 22.49 7.85 8.46
C ILE A 366 21.55 8.03 7.25
N THR A 367 20.32 7.50 7.35
CA THR A 367 19.29 7.60 6.30
C THR A 367 18.61 8.97 6.35
N SER A 368 18.20 9.47 5.19
CA SER A 368 17.42 10.71 5.07
C SER A 368 15.96 10.40 4.74
N ASN A 369 15.03 11.20 5.26
CA ASN A 369 13.61 11.13 4.91
C ASN A 369 13.22 12.27 3.96
N VAL A 370 13.56 13.51 4.29
CA VAL A 370 13.23 14.69 3.47
C VAL A 370 14.53 15.35 3.05
N ASN A 371 14.77 15.56 1.76
CA ASN A 371 15.96 16.26 1.26
C ASN A 371 15.55 17.60 0.68
N PHE A 372 16.29 18.65 1.00
CA PHE A 372 15.92 20.02 0.67
C PHE A 372 17.13 20.88 0.37
N THR A 373 16.90 22.00 -0.31
CA THR A 373 17.87 23.10 -0.39
C THR A 373 17.38 24.33 0.33
N THR A 374 18.29 25.29 0.53
CA THR A 374 18.00 26.61 1.09
C THR A 374 16.73 27.22 0.51
N GLY A 375 15.84 27.70 1.39
CA GLY A 375 14.56 28.32 1.05
C GLY A 375 13.44 27.39 0.58
N GLN A 376 13.71 26.11 0.32
CA GLN A 376 12.71 25.19 -0.21
C GLN A 376 11.68 24.78 0.85
N THR A 377 10.39 24.80 0.48
CA THR A 377 9.35 24.09 1.23
C THR A 377 9.05 22.79 0.52
N VAL A 378 9.26 21.65 1.20
CA VAL A 378 9.08 20.32 0.61
C VAL A 378 8.65 19.33 1.67
N ALA A 379 7.75 18.41 1.30
CA ALA A 379 7.26 17.32 2.12
C ALA A 379 7.69 15.98 1.55
N ASN A 380 7.81 14.99 2.43
CA ASN A 380 7.84 13.58 2.04
C ASN A 380 6.97 12.77 3.03
N SER A 381 6.34 11.71 2.55
CA SER A 381 5.68 10.75 3.42
C SER A 381 6.72 9.96 4.21
N VAL A 382 6.41 9.60 5.45
CA VAL A 382 7.30 8.86 6.34
C VAL A 382 6.50 7.82 7.11
N ILE A 383 6.92 6.56 7.05
CA ILE A 383 6.52 5.53 8.01
C ILE A 383 7.71 5.29 8.91
N VAL A 384 7.52 5.47 10.22
CA VAL A 384 8.59 5.33 11.22
C VAL A 384 8.10 4.50 12.40
N PRO A 385 8.92 3.57 12.93
CA PRO A 385 8.64 2.92 14.20
C PRO A 385 8.47 3.93 15.33
N VAL A 386 7.60 3.63 16.28
CA VAL A 386 7.43 4.45 17.50
C VAL A 386 8.22 3.81 18.64
N GLY A 387 9.01 4.60 19.37
CA GLY A 387 9.79 4.08 20.48
C GLY A 387 8.91 3.68 21.68
N PRO A 388 9.46 2.94 22.67
CA PRO A 388 8.68 2.42 23.80
C PRO A 388 8.00 3.48 24.68
N ASP A 389 8.47 4.73 24.64
CA ASP A 389 7.89 5.90 25.31
C ASP A 389 6.78 6.58 24.48
N GLY A 390 6.39 5.99 23.35
CA GLY A 390 5.38 6.54 22.45
C GLY A 390 5.86 7.72 21.61
N ARG A 391 7.18 7.91 21.46
CA ARG A 391 7.78 9.04 20.75
C ARG A 391 8.55 8.65 19.49
N ILE A 392 8.81 9.67 18.68
CA ILE A 392 9.81 9.67 17.62
C ILE A 392 10.75 10.87 17.82
N ASN A 393 11.88 10.88 17.13
CA ASN A 393 12.79 12.02 17.04
C ASN A 393 12.92 12.47 15.59
N ILE A 394 13.09 13.78 15.42
CA ILE A 394 13.42 14.41 14.13
C ILE A 394 14.72 15.18 14.27
N ARG A 395 15.68 14.90 13.38
CA ARG A 395 16.97 15.60 13.30
C ARG A 395 17.00 16.48 12.06
N ASN A 396 17.43 17.73 12.23
CA ASN A 396 17.85 18.60 11.13
C ASN A 396 19.31 18.29 10.80
N GLY A 397 19.54 17.63 9.67
CA GLY A 397 20.86 17.26 9.18
C GLY A 397 21.59 18.36 8.42
N SER A 398 21.00 19.55 8.24
CA SER A 398 21.69 20.72 7.68
C SER A 398 22.53 21.45 8.73
N TRP A 399 23.44 22.34 8.31
CA TRP A 399 24.27 23.12 9.24
C TRP A 399 23.56 24.36 9.79
N SER A 400 22.43 24.75 9.20
CA SER A 400 21.68 25.93 9.61
C SER A 400 20.24 25.60 10.02
N PRO A 401 19.54 26.50 10.74
CA PRO A 401 18.18 26.24 11.18
C PRO A 401 17.15 26.05 10.05
N ALA A 402 16.09 25.28 10.33
CA ALA A 402 14.93 25.09 9.46
C ALA A 402 13.64 24.91 10.29
N ASP A 403 12.49 25.27 9.73
CA ASP A 403 11.18 24.93 10.32
C ASP A 403 10.72 23.53 9.89
N VAL A 404 10.00 22.85 10.78
CA VAL A 404 9.48 21.50 10.58
C VAL A 404 7.99 21.45 10.93
N ILE A 405 7.23 20.80 10.07
CA ILE A 405 5.80 20.51 10.26
C ILE A 405 5.62 18.99 10.17
N VAL A 406 4.77 18.43 11.03
CA VAL A 406 4.44 16.99 11.04
C VAL A 406 2.94 16.83 11.07
N ASP A 407 2.43 16.24 10.00
CA ASP A 407 1.03 15.83 9.86
C ASP A 407 0.95 14.30 9.92
N VAL A 408 -0.01 13.75 10.67
CA VAL A 408 -0.24 12.30 10.79
C VAL A 408 -1.41 11.90 9.92
N THR A 409 -1.28 10.80 9.17
CA THR A 409 -2.35 10.25 8.31
C THR A 409 -2.87 8.89 8.75
N GLY A 410 -2.16 8.22 9.66
CA GLY A 410 -2.58 6.96 10.25
C GLY A 410 -1.48 6.30 11.08
N TYR A 411 -1.78 5.13 11.63
CA TYR A 411 -0.84 4.37 12.44
C TYR A 411 -1.01 2.87 12.28
N TYR A 412 0.01 2.12 12.70
CA TYR A 412 0.02 0.66 12.71
C TYR A 412 0.01 0.16 14.15
N SER A 413 -0.80 -0.85 14.43
CA SER A 413 -0.85 -1.53 15.73
C SER A 413 -1.31 -2.98 15.59
N ALA A 414 -1.07 -3.81 16.60
CA ALA A 414 -1.55 -5.19 16.63
C ALA A 414 -3.08 -5.31 16.56
N ASP A 415 -3.80 -4.29 17.05
CA ASP A 415 -5.27 -4.21 16.99
C ASP A 415 -5.79 -3.58 15.69
N GLY A 416 -4.89 -3.16 14.80
CA GLY A 416 -5.23 -2.55 13.52
C GLY A 416 -6.05 -3.51 12.66
N LYS A 417 -7.21 -3.02 12.18
CA LYS A 417 -8.21 -3.88 11.53
C LYS A 417 -8.11 -3.91 10.01
N ALA A 418 -7.28 -3.06 9.40
CA ALA A 418 -7.14 -3.04 7.96
C ALA A 418 -5.86 -3.75 7.50
N ALA A 419 -6.02 -4.79 6.68
CA ALA A 419 -4.89 -5.46 6.03
C ALA A 419 -4.54 -4.76 4.72
N TYR A 420 -3.25 -4.69 4.43
CA TYR A 420 -2.76 -4.17 3.16
C TYR A 420 -2.85 -5.23 2.07
N LEU A 421 -3.47 -4.87 0.96
CA LEU A 421 -3.47 -5.62 -0.29
C LEU A 421 -2.62 -4.86 -1.32
N PRO A 422 -1.39 -5.33 -1.64
CA PRO A 422 -0.58 -4.72 -2.67
C PRO A 422 -1.20 -4.93 -4.05
N LEU A 423 -1.19 -3.89 -4.87
CA LEU A 423 -1.72 -3.92 -6.23
C LEU A 423 -0.58 -3.68 -7.23
N ALA A 424 -0.75 -4.17 -8.46
CA ALA A 424 0.06 -3.67 -9.56
C ALA A 424 -0.22 -2.16 -9.73
N PRO A 425 0.80 -1.31 -9.94
CA PRO A 425 0.58 0.13 -10.07
C PRO A 425 -0.39 0.47 -11.21
N GLU A 426 -1.45 1.22 -10.91
CA GLU A 426 -2.54 1.54 -11.83
C GLU A 426 -2.85 3.04 -11.80
N ARG A 427 -2.97 3.70 -12.97
CA ARG A 427 -3.39 5.10 -13.00
C ARG A 427 -4.90 5.24 -12.84
N LEU A 428 -5.34 5.90 -11.78
CA LEU A 428 -6.75 6.21 -11.54
C LEU A 428 -7.16 7.50 -12.24
N TYR A 429 -6.35 8.55 -12.11
CA TYR A 429 -6.68 9.89 -12.55
C TYR A 429 -5.50 10.62 -13.21
N ASP A 430 -5.79 11.45 -14.22
CA ASP A 430 -4.83 12.29 -14.95
C ASP A 430 -5.55 13.50 -15.55
N SER A 431 -5.40 14.69 -14.95
CA SER A 431 -6.11 15.88 -15.41
C SER A 431 -5.63 16.37 -16.78
N ARG A 432 -4.36 16.11 -17.16
CA ARG A 432 -3.69 16.70 -18.34
C ARG A 432 -4.39 16.41 -19.68
N LYS A 433 -5.18 15.34 -19.76
CA LYS A 433 -5.65 14.80 -21.03
C LYS A 433 -7.10 15.15 -21.34
N TYR A 434 -7.97 15.20 -20.34
CA TYR A 434 -9.42 15.28 -20.55
C TYR A 434 -10.18 16.07 -19.47
N PHE A 435 -9.48 16.60 -18.47
CA PHE A 435 -10.06 17.44 -17.45
C PHE A 435 -9.36 18.80 -17.45
N TRP A 436 -9.98 19.76 -16.78
CA TRP A 436 -9.30 21.01 -16.50
C TRP A 436 -8.33 20.76 -15.33
N PRO A 437 -7.17 21.44 -15.30
CA PRO A 437 -6.32 21.46 -14.13
C PRO A 437 -7.14 21.79 -12.88
N VAL A 438 -6.78 21.23 -11.73
CA VAL A 438 -7.48 21.52 -10.48
C VAL A 438 -7.25 22.99 -10.15
N HIS A 439 -8.32 23.77 -10.13
CA HIS A 439 -8.26 25.21 -9.87
C HIS A 439 -7.69 25.51 -8.49
N GLY A 440 -7.04 26.67 -8.36
CA GLY A 440 -6.53 27.14 -7.08
C GLY A 440 -7.65 27.25 -6.04
N GLN A 441 -7.32 26.83 -4.81
CA GLN A 441 -8.25 26.72 -3.68
C GLN A 441 -9.43 25.76 -3.89
N ASP A 442 -9.44 24.94 -4.94
CA ASP A 442 -10.46 23.95 -5.22
C ASP A 442 -9.95 22.51 -5.07
N TYR A 443 -10.81 21.53 -5.31
CA TYR A 443 -10.48 20.12 -5.12
C TYR A 443 -11.07 19.20 -6.21
N TRP A 444 -10.37 18.08 -6.41
CA TRP A 444 -10.90 16.93 -7.13
C TRP A 444 -11.33 15.88 -6.11
N TRP A 445 -12.54 15.32 -6.26
CA TRP A 445 -12.99 14.18 -5.47
C TRP A 445 -12.89 12.92 -6.33
N GLU A 446 -12.28 11.87 -5.79
CA GLU A 446 -12.13 10.58 -6.46
C GLU A 446 -12.92 9.51 -5.73
N SER A 447 -13.83 8.85 -6.44
CA SER A 447 -14.65 7.78 -5.89
C SER A 447 -13.95 6.44 -6.07
N LEU A 448 -13.57 5.84 -4.94
CA LEU A 448 -13.01 4.49 -4.83
C LEU A 448 -14.08 3.45 -4.44
N PHE A 449 -15.33 3.88 -4.25
CA PHE A 449 -16.43 3.00 -3.89
C PHE A 449 -16.68 1.90 -4.92
N GLU A 450 -16.78 0.66 -4.43
CA GLU A 450 -17.27 -0.52 -5.17
C GLU A 450 -18.07 -1.42 -4.20
N PRO A 451 -19.25 -1.96 -4.59
CA PRO A 451 -20.16 -2.65 -3.65
C PRO A 451 -19.56 -3.82 -2.86
N ASP A 452 -18.59 -4.52 -3.46
CA ASP A 452 -17.98 -5.72 -2.88
C ASP A 452 -16.58 -5.48 -2.32
N VAL A 453 -16.13 -4.22 -2.26
CA VAL A 453 -14.81 -3.84 -1.76
C VAL A 453 -14.96 -2.91 -0.57
N THR A 454 -14.61 -3.41 0.63
CA THR A 454 -14.65 -2.61 1.86
C THR A 454 -13.27 -2.02 2.16
N LEU A 455 -13.13 -0.70 1.98
CA LEU A 455 -11.87 0.00 2.18
C LEU A 455 -11.81 0.75 3.50
N ALA A 456 -10.66 0.72 4.16
CA ALA A 456 -10.29 1.65 5.21
C ALA A 456 -9.45 2.80 4.65
N GLY A 457 -8.58 2.49 3.69
CA GLY A 457 -7.66 3.46 3.12
C GLY A 457 -7.09 3.01 1.79
N ALA A 458 -6.48 3.96 1.08
CA ALA A 458 -5.77 3.72 -0.17
C ALA A 458 -4.32 4.20 -0.07
N VAL A 459 -3.45 3.53 -0.81
CA VAL A 459 -2.04 3.90 -0.98
C VAL A 459 -1.84 4.34 -2.42
N MET A 460 -1.54 5.62 -2.59
CA MET A 460 -1.42 6.28 -3.88
C MET A 460 -0.10 7.02 -3.98
N ASN A 461 0.45 7.17 -5.17
CA ASN A 461 1.41 8.22 -5.47
C ASN A 461 0.67 9.34 -6.19
N THR A 462 0.64 10.53 -5.59
CA THR A 462 0.08 11.70 -6.24
C THR A 462 1.20 12.48 -6.88
N THR A 463 0.97 12.96 -8.09
CA THR A 463 1.89 13.87 -8.79
C THR A 463 1.14 15.12 -9.18
N VAL A 464 1.71 16.27 -8.83
CA VAL A 464 1.25 17.58 -9.28
C VAL A 464 2.24 18.11 -10.32
N THR A 465 1.76 18.59 -11.46
CA THR A 465 2.56 19.08 -12.58
C THR A 465 1.89 20.27 -13.26
N ASN A 466 2.53 20.87 -14.27
CA ASN A 466 2.06 22.09 -14.95
C ASN A 466 1.62 23.19 -13.97
N THR A 467 2.41 23.37 -12.91
CA THR A 467 2.08 24.28 -11.80
C THR A 467 2.26 25.73 -12.22
N GLU A 468 1.19 26.52 -12.20
CA GLU A 468 1.24 27.93 -12.65
C GLU A 468 1.64 28.92 -11.54
N GLY A 469 1.67 28.45 -10.29
CA GLY A 469 2.04 29.18 -9.08
C GLY A 469 2.57 28.25 -7.99
N SER A 470 2.84 28.80 -6.80
CA SER A 470 3.24 28.00 -5.64
C SER A 470 2.02 27.50 -4.87
N GLY A 471 2.13 26.33 -4.25
CA GLY A 471 1.03 25.71 -3.52
C GLY A 471 1.42 24.43 -2.80
N HIS A 472 0.40 23.76 -2.26
CA HIS A 472 0.54 22.43 -1.70
C HIS A 472 -0.73 21.62 -1.91
N LEU A 473 -0.57 20.30 -1.92
CA LEU A 473 -1.67 19.37 -2.03
C LEU A 473 -2.07 18.95 -0.62
N THR A 474 -3.37 18.88 -0.39
CA THR A 474 -3.93 18.27 0.81
C THR A 474 -4.87 17.15 0.40
N VAL A 475 -4.76 15.98 1.03
CA VAL A 475 -5.58 14.82 0.73
C VAL A 475 -6.34 14.35 1.97
N ALA A 476 -7.65 14.17 1.84
CA ALA A 476 -8.53 13.87 2.96
C ALA A 476 -9.73 13.00 2.52
N PRO A 477 -10.38 12.25 3.43
CA PRO A 477 -11.65 11.61 3.09
C PRO A 477 -12.76 12.65 2.89
N ASP A 478 -13.65 12.39 1.94
CA ASP A 478 -14.80 13.25 1.66
C ASP A 478 -16.02 12.85 2.53
N PRO A 479 -16.72 13.84 3.13
CA PRO A 479 -17.89 13.60 3.98
C PRO A 479 -19.17 13.23 3.21
N ASN A 480 -19.25 13.50 1.90
CA ASN A 480 -20.40 13.31 1.04
C ASN A 480 -20.48 11.88 0.50
N THR A 481 -21.69 11.47 0.09
CA THR A 481 -21.88 10.20 -0.63
C THR A 481 -21.85 10.45 -2.14
N ARG A 482 -21.66 9.38 -2.91
CA ARG A 482 -21.77 9.42 -4.37
C ARG A 482 -23.15 9.90 -4.84
N GLU A 483 -24.22 9.48 -4.15
CA GLU A 483 -25.58 9.90 -4.45
C GLU A 483 -25.76 11.40 -4.22
N ALA A 484 -25.10 11.98 -3.21
CA ALA A 484 -25.14 13.41 -2.95
C ALA A 484 -24.52 14.20 -4.13
N TYR A 485 -23.38 13.74 -4.66
CA TYR A 485 -22.80 14.33 -5.88
C TYR A 485 -23.71 14.17 -7.10
N GLY A 486 -24.25 12.98 -7.32
CA GLY A 486 -25.14 12.71 -8.46
C GLY A 486 -26.46 13.49 -8.43
N GLN A 487 -26.89 13.94 -7.24
CA GLN A 487 -28.11 14.74 -7.04
C GLN A 487 -27.82 16.24 -6.82
N SER A 488 -26.57 16.69 -6.98
CA SER A 488 -26.15 18.08 -6.70
C SER A 488 -26.49 18.54 -5.27
N LYS A 489 -26.43 17.63 -4.30
CA LYS A 489 -26.64 17.89 -2.86
C LYS A 489 -25.35 17.81 -2.03
N ALA A 490 -24.21 17.54 -2.67
CA ALA A 490 -22.93 17.51 -2.00
C ALA A 490 -22.61 18.87 -1.38
N ILE A 491 -22.11 18.84 -0.14
CA ILE A 491 -21.65 20.01 0.58
C ILE A 491 -20.14 20.11 0.36
N ARG A 492 -19.65 21.31 0.04
CA ARG A 492 -18.21 21.56 -0.08
C ARG A 492 -17.51 21.23 1.24
N PRO A 493 -16.59 20.25 1.28
CA PRO A 493 -15.87 19.92 2.50
C PRO A 493 -14.92 21.03 2.92
N THR A 494 -14.47 20.98 4.17
CA THR A 494 -13.42 21.89 4.65
C THR A 494 -12.07 21.21 4.44
N PRO A 495 -11.12 21.82 3.71
CA PRO A 495 -9.78 21.24 3.54
C PRO A 495 -9.09 21.14 4.90
N PRO A 496 -8.47 20.00 5.26
CA PRO A 496 -7.74 19.92 6.52
C PRO A 496 -6.46 20.77 6.47
N ASN A 497 -5.95 21.13 7.65
CA ASN A 497 -4.68 21.83 7.77
C ASN A 497 -3.52 20.82 7.73
N SER A 498 -3.27 20.22 6.56
CA SER A 498 -2.16 19.28 6.34
C SER A 498 -1.54 19.47 4.96
N SER A 499 -0.31 19.00 4.79
CA SER A 499 0.46 19.12 3.54
C SER A 499 0.97 17.76 3.11
N ASN A 500 0.47 17.24 1.99
CA ASN A 500 0.96 16.00 1.39
C ASN A 500 2.16 16.27 0.48
N LEU A 501 2.13 17.29 -0.37
CA LEU A 501 3.28 17.70 -1.18
C LEU A 501 3.25 19.21 -1.42
N ASN A 502 4.40 19.79 -1.72
CA ASN A 502 4.57 21.24 -1.90
C ASN A 502 5.25 21.50 -3.23
N TRP A 503 4.88 22.59 -3.89
CA TRP A 503 5.48 22.99 -5.15
C TRP A 503 5.61 24.51 -5.26
N THR A 504 6.51 24.91 -6.14
CA THR A 504 6.62 26.22 -6.73
C THR A 504 6.27 26.16 -8.22
N LYS A 505 6.15 27.33 -8.85
CA LYS A 505 5.75 27.42 -10.26
C LYS A 505 6.70 26.63 -11.17
N GLY A 506 6.13 25.83 -12.06
CA GLY A 506 6.85 25.03 -13.06
C GLY A 506 7.40 23.71 -12.54
N GLU A 507 7.25 23.40 -11.24
CA GLU A 507 7.69 22.12 -10.69
C GLU A 507 6.70 20.99 -11.00
N THR A 508 7.26 19.80 -11.18
CA THR A 508 6.52 18.52 -11.06
C THR A 508 6.99 17.83 -9.79
N VAL A 509 6.06 17.56 -8.88
CA VAL A 509 6.37 16.99 -7.56
C VAL A 509 5.47 15.80 -7.30
N SER A 510 6.04 14.74 -6.75
CA SER A 510 5.32 13.53 -6.35
C SER A 510 5.50 13.24 -4.88
N ASN A 511 4.47 12.71 -4.22
CA ASN A 511 4.61 12.11 -2.89
C ASN A 511 3.64 10.93 -2.73
N LEU A 512 4.03 9.94 -1.92
CA LEU A 512 3.12 8.90 -1.45
C LEU A 512 2.04 9.51 -0.54
N VAL A 513 0.83 9.01 -0.72
CA VAL A 513 -0.35 9.36 0.07
C VAL A 513 -0.97 8.08 0.59
N GLN A 514 -1.02 7.96 1.92
CA GLN A 514 -1.89 7.02 2.62
C GLN A 514 -3.13 7.80 3.08
N ALA A 515 -4.25 7.61 2.40
CA ALA A 515 -5.48 8.33 2.69
C ALA A 515 -6.53 7.40 3.28
N SER A 516 -7.25 7.87 4.30
CA SER A 516 -8.54 7.30 4.68
C SER A 516 -9.50 7.42 3.50
N THR A 517 -10.26 6.37 3.20
CA THR A 517 -11.38 6.45 2.25
C THR A 517 -12.67 6.93 2.92
N GLY A 518 -12.63 7.16 4.23
CA GLY A 518 -13.79 7.57 5.02
C GLY A 518 -14.86 6.49 5.07
N LYS A 519 -16.11 6.92 5.23
CA LYS A 519 -17.29 6.05 5.27
C LYS A 519 -17.95 5.86 3.89
N ASN A 520 -17.59 6.70 2.92
CA ASN A 520 -18.22 6.78 1.60
C ASN A 520 -17.31 6.29 0.47
N ASP A 521 -16.08 5.91 0.81
CA ASP A 521 -15.03 5.52 -0.12
C ASP A 521 -14.70 6.59 -1.18
N ILE A 522 -14.65 7.84 -0.74
CA ILE A 522 -14.32 9.02 -1.57
C ILE A 522 -13.16 9.77 -0.92
N VAL A 523 -12.20 10.18 -1.74
CA VAL A 523 -11.00 10.93 -1.32
C VAL A 523 -10.92 12.24 -2.08
N ASP A 524 -10.70 13.34 -1.36
CA ASP A 524 -10.49 14.66 -1.92
C ASP A 524 -9.01 14.99 -2.08
N PHE A 525 -8.68 15.63 -3.20
CA PHE A 525 -7.36 16.15 -3.53
C PHE A 525 -7.47 17.66 -3.73
N TRP A 526 -7.09 18.41 -2.70
CA TRP A 526 -7.21 19.86 -2.65
C TRP A 526 -5.96 20.54 -3.20
N ASN A 527 -6.13 21.39 -4.20
CA ASN A 527 -5.11 22.36 -4.60
C ASN A 527 -5.18 23.56 -3.65
N ARG A 528 -4.23 23.65 -2.71
CA ARG A 528 -4.12 24.78 -1.77
C ARG A 528 -3.25 25.93 -2.29
N GLY A 529 -2.87 25.90 -3.56
CA GLY A 529 -2.33 27.04 -4.29
C GLY A 529 -3.43 27.99 -4.76
N TRP A 530 -3.04 29.12 -5.35
CA TRP A 530 -3.99 30.09 -5.94
C TRP A 530 -4.15 29.90 -7.45
N GLU A 531 -3.18 29.24 -8.07
CA GLU A 531 -3.15 28.99 -9.51
C GLU A 531 -3.51 27.52 -9.82
N PRO A 532 -3.98 27.24 -11.04
CA PRO A 532 -4.27 25.87 -11.46
C PRO A 532 -3.01 24.99 -11.47
N ALA A 533 -3.22 23.69 -11.26
CA ALA A 533 -2.20 22.67 -11.41
C ALA A 533 -2.81 21.34 -11.84
N ASP A 534 -2.07 20.58 -12.64
CA ASP A 534 -2.50 19.24 -13.05
C ASP A 534 -2.24 18.23 -11.94
N LEU A 535 -3.19 17.31 -11.75
CA LEU A 535 -3.13 16.23 -10.77
C LEU A 535 -3.14 14.88 -11.48
N ILE A 536 -2.25 13.99 -11.03
CA ILE A 536 -2.17 12.59 -11.43
C ILE A 536 -2.24 11.74 -10.17
N VAL A 537 -3.05 10.69 -10.19
CA VAL A 537 -3.21 9.76 -9.07
C VAL A 537 -2.95 8.34 -9.56
N ASP A 538 -1.85 7.76 -9.09
CA ASP A 538 -1.47 6.38 -9.34
C ASP A 538 -1.71 5.54 -8.07
N LEU A 539 -2.45 4.44 -8.16
CA LEU A 539 -2.79 3.53 -7.07
C LEU A 539 -1.77 2.38 -6.97
N PHE A 540 -1.29 2.10 -5.76
CA PHE A 540 -0.30 1.05 -5.48
C PHE A 540 -0.80 -0.02 -4.51
N GLY A 541 -1.86 0.27 -3.75
CA GLY A 541 -2.48 -0.71 -2.87
C GLY A 541 -3.65 -0.15 -2.09
N VAL A 542 -4.33 -1.03 -1.38
CA VAL A 542 -5.43 -0.65 -0.50
C VAL A 542 -5.31 -1.28 0.88
N TYR A 543 -5.85 -0.60 1.88
CA TYR A 543 -6.11 -1.16 3.19
C TYR A 543 -7.57 -1.60 3.24
N ALA A 544 -7.82 -2.90 3.21
CA ALA A 544 -9.16 -3.47 3.23
C ALA A 544 -9.61 -3.75 4.67
N LYS A 545 -10.88 -3.46 4.97
CA LYS A 545 -11.51 -3.73 6.27
C LYS A 545 -11.79 -5.23 6.45
N ASN A 546 -11.91 -5.66 7.70
CA ASN A 546 -12.48 -6.96 8.08
C ASN A 546 -13.98 -7.03 7.86
#